data_AF-A0A448YR38-F1
#
_entry.id   AF-A0A448YR38-F1
#
_cell.length_a   1.000
_cell.length_b   1.000
_cell.length_c   1.000
_cell.angle_alpha   90.00
_cell.angle_beta   90.00
_cell.angle_gamma   90.00
#
_symmetry.space_group_name_H-M   'P 1'
#
loop_
_entity.id
_entity.type
_entity.pdbx_description
1 polymer ?
#
loop_
_entity_poly.entity_id
_entity_poly.type
_entity_poly.pdbx_seq_one_letter_code
_entity_poly.pdbx_strand_id
1 'polypeptide(L)'
;MNLKPSKMRGIKSEAMLLAAERESEQAESGFEVEVVRPPREGEAGQQVEFKGYERGGEDTTKRLKKKDWEEIAELLRTNEAGEVCFKEAESTLGLTSPGGIRVTCQVKTLTNSKVR
;
A
#
# COMPACT_ATOMS: atom_id res chain seq x y z
N MET A 1 5.60 6.13 -5.95
CA MET A 1 6.99 5.65 -6.14
C MET A 1 7.97 6.76 -5.80
N ASN A 2 8.54 6.76 -4.60
CA ASN A 2 9.38 7.87 -4.14
C ASN A 2 10.40 7.50 -3.06
N LEU A 3 10.60 6.21 -2.82
CA LEU A 3 11.70 5.75 -1.96
C LEU A 3 13.04 5.90 -2.68
N LYS A 4 14.13 5.87 -1.92
CA LYS A 4 15.48 5.78 -2.50
C LYS A 4 15.72 4.37 -3.04
N PRO A 5 16.08 4.21 -4.32
CA PRO A 5 16.49 2.94 -4.89
C PRO A 5 17.61 2.33 -4.07
N SER A 6 17.54 1.02 -3.92
CA SER A 6 18.49 0.24 -3.13
C SER A 6 19.03 -0.92 -3.98
N LYS A 7 20.20 -1.44 -3.59
CA LYS A 7 20.75 -2.66 -4.20
C LYS A 7 20.31 -3.86 -3.39
N MET A 8 19.66 -4.83 -4.04
CA MET A 8 19.28 -6.12 -3.47
C MET A 8 20.12 -7.19 -4.16
N ARG A 9 21.07 -7.80 -3.42
CA ARG A 9 22.02 -8.79 -3.97
C ARG A 9 22.76 -8.32 -5.24
N GLY A 10 23.15 -7.04 -5.27
CA GLY A 10 23.86 -6.43 -6.39
C GLY A 10 22.97 -5.85 -7.50
N ILE A 11 21.68 -6.20 -7.53
CA ILE A 11 20.71 -5.70 -8.53
C ILE A 11 20.00 -4.47 -7.97
N LYS A 12 19.86 -3.41 -8.78
CA LYS A 12 19.17 -2.18 -8.39
C LYS A 12 17.65 -2.40 -8.40
N SER A 13 16.98 -2.11 -7.29
CA SER A 13 15.52 -2.04 -7.20
C SER A 13 15.08 -0.58 -7.13
N GLU A 14 14.20 -0.17 -8.05
CA GLU A 14 13.69 1.21 -8.17
C GLU A 14 12.36 1.42 -7.42
N ALA A 15 11.67 0.33 -7.06
CA ALA A 15 10.35 0.36 -6.45
C ALA A 15 10.11 -0.87 -5.55
N MET A 16 9.04 -0.80 -4.76
CA MET A 16 8.59 -1.88 -3.88
C MET A 16 7.11 -2.17 -4.17
N LEU A 17 6.73 -3.44 -4.04
CA LEU A 17 5.33 -3.85 -4.03
C LEU A 17 4.80 -3.75 -2.60
N LEU A 18 3.56 -3.30 -2.47
CA LEU A 18 2.85 -3.29 -1.21
C LEU A 18 2.20 -4.67 -0.99
N ALA A 19 2.38 -5.25 0.19
CA ALA A 19 1.82 -6.55 0.53
C ALA A 19 1.26 -6.55 1.96
N ALA A 20 0.19 -7.33 2.16
CA ALA A 20 -0.26 -7.70 3.49
C ALA A 20 0.53 -8.92 3.99
N GLU A 21 0.77 -8.97 5.30
CA GLU A 21 1.42 -10.10 5.94
C GLU A 21 0.83 -10.39 7.33
N ARG A 22 0.91 -11.66 7.72
CA ARG A 22 0.67 -12.10 9.10
C ARG A 22 1.64 -13.22 9.46
N GLU A 23 1.95 -13.35 10.74
CA GLU A 23 2.69 -14.51 11.25
C GLU A 23 1.86 -15.78 11.03
N SER A 24 2.53 -16.83 10.56
CA SER A 24 1.94 -18.14 10.31
C SER A 24 3.00 -19.22 10.48
N GLU A 25 2.77 -20.13 11.42
CA GLU A 25 3.64 -21.29 11.65
C GLU A 25 3.61 -22.30 10.48
N GLN A 26 2.57 -22.23 9.64
CA GLN A 26 2.41 -23.08 8.47
C GLN A 26 3.23 -22.60 7.26
N ALA A 27 3.69 -21.34 7.27
CA ALA A 27 4.51 -20.80 6.21
C ALA A 27 6.01 -21.04 6.49
N GLU A 28 6.77 -21.48 5.49
CA GLU A 28 8.22 -21.75 5.64
C GLU A 28 9.02 -20.51 6.11
N SER A 29 8.53 -19.31 5.79
CA SER A 29 9.17 -18.05 6.18
C SER A 29 8.73 -17.54 7.57
N GLY A 30 7.79 -18.22 8.22
CA GLY A 30 7.08 -17.75 9.42
C GLY A 30 5.99 -16.71 9.13
N PHE A 31 5.82 -16.29 7.87
CA PHE A 31 4.82 -15.31 7.44
C PHE A 31 4.03 -15.80 6.22
N GLU A 32 2.72 -15.59 6.27
CA GLU A 32 1.86 -15.61 5.09
C GLU A 32 1.84 -14.22 4.49
N VAL A 33 2.07 -14.11 3.17
CA VAL A 33 2.18 -12.83 2.47
C VAL A 33 1.25 -12.81 1.26
N GLU A 34 0.52 -11.70 1.10
CA GLU A 34 -0.37 -11.47 -0.03
C GLU A 34 -0.15 -10.08 -0.65
N VAL A 35 0.11 -10.04 -1.95
CA VAL A 35 0.31 -8.79 -2.69
C VAL A 35 -1.00 -8.01 -2.78
N VAL A 36 -0.95 -6.72 -2.45
CA VAL A 36 -2.08 -5.80 -2.60
C VAL A 36 -2.40 -5.62 -4.07
N ARG A 37 -3.66 -5.84 -4.43
CA ARG A 37 -4.16 -5.66 -5.80
C ARG A 37 -4.74 -4.27 -5.96
N PRO A 38 -4.32 -3.52 -6.99
CA PRO A 38 -4.97 -2.26 -7.32
C PRO A 38 -6.39 -2.51 -7.88
N PRO A 39 -7.24 -1.47 -7.91
CA PRO A 39 -8.52 -1.54 -8.61
C PRO A 39 -8.35 -1.92 -10.08
N ARG A 40 -9.33 -2.66 -10.63
CA ARG A 40 -9.26 -3.16 -12.02
C ARG A 40 -9.39 -2.06 -13.05
N GLU A 41 -10.05 -0.98 -12.67
CA GLU A 41 -10.24 0.23 -13.45
C GLU A 41 -8.98 1.09 -13.51
N GLY A 42 -7.94 0.72 -12.75
CA GLY A 42 -6.68 1.45 -12.67
C GLY A 42 -5.73 1.18 -13.84
N GLU A 43 -5.17 2.24 -14.41
CA GLU A 43 -4.11 2.14 -15.42
C GLU A 43 -2.72 2.11 -14.79
N ALA A 44 -1.74 1.55 -15.51
CA ALA A 44 -0.35 1.56 -15.08
C ALA A 44 0.15 3.00 -14.93
N GLY A 45 0.67 3.33 -13.73
CA GLY A 45 1.14 4.68 -13.41
C GLY A 45 0.07 5.60 -12.80
N GLN A 46 -1.19 5.15 -12.74
CA GLN A 46 -2.23 5.91 -12.06
C GLN A 46 -1.96 6.00 -10.56
N GLN A 47 -2.16 7.19 -9.99
CA GLN A 47 -1.92 7.44 -8.58
C GLN A 47 -3.10 6.93 -7.74
N VAL A 48 -2.78 6.14 -6.71
CA VAL A 48 -3.71 5.76 -5.64
C VAL A 48 -3.52 6.67 -4.44
N GLU A 49 -4.61 6.96 -3.73
CA GLU A 49 -4.63 7.91 -2.62
C GLU A 49 -5.44 7.34 -1.46
N PHE A 50 -5.15 7.80 -0.24
CA PHE A 50 -6.01 7.51 0.92
C PHE A 50 -7.18 8.49 0.95
N LYS A 51 -8.38 8.00 1.25
CA LYS A 51 -9.58 8.85 1.39
C LYS A 51 -9.35 9.90 2.49
N GLY A 52 -9.59 11.16 2.19
CA GLY A 52 -9.35 12.30 3.11
C GLY A 52 -7.90 12.78 3.17
N TYR A 53 -7.00 12.15 2.40
CA TYR A 53 -5.60 12.54 2.24
C TYR A 53 -5.26 12.73 0.75
N GLU A 54 -6.25 13.17 -0.04
CA GLU A 54 -6.08 13.47 -1.44
C GLU A 54 -5.02 14.55 -1.64
N ARG A 55 -4.21 14.40 -2.68
CA ARG A 55 -3.09 15.30 -2.91
C ARG A 55 -3.59 16.66 -3.37
N GLY A 56 -3.23 17.72 -2.65
CA GLY A 56 -3.51 19.09 -3.07
C GLY A 56 -2.53 19.57 -4.15
N GLY A 57 -3.03 19.94 -5.33
CA GLY A 57 -2.29 20.67 -6.37
C GLY A 57 -1.13 19.93 -7.02
N GLU A 58 -0.29 20.69 -7.75
CA GLU A 58 0.88 20.21 -8.50
C GLU A 58 2.08 19.96 -7.57
N ASP A 59 1.87 19.13 -6.56
CA ASP A 59 2.90 18.84 -5.58
C ASP A 59 3.96 17.92 -6.22
N THR A 60 5.15 18.45 -6.47
CA THR A 60 6.28 17.66 -6.96
C THR A 60 6.53 16.50 -6.00
N THR A 61 6.52 15.26 -6.50
CA THR A 61 6.75 14.07 -5.67
C THR A 61 8.15 14.14 -5.04
N LYS A 62 8.21 14.59 -3.79
CA LYS A 62 9.46 14.63 -3.02
C LYS A 62 9.86 13.20 -2.66
N ARG A 63 11.18 13.00 -2.55
CA ARG A 63 11.72 11.72 -2.11
C ARG A 63 11.34 11.47 -0.66
N LEU A 64 10.67 10.34 -0.40
CA LEU A 64 10.31 9.91 0.94
C LEU A 64 11.55 9.34 1.65
N LYS A 65 11.80 9.79 2.88
CA LYS A 65 12.89 9.22 3.68
C LYS A 65 12.48 7.85 4.18
N LYS A 66 13.47 6.98 4.39
CA LYS A 66 13.24 5.63 4.89
C LYS A 66 12.52 5.63 6.25
N LYS A 67 12.91 6.54 7.15
CA LYS A 67 12.29 6.67 8.48
C LYS A 67 10.80 7.06 8.39
N ASP A 68 10.49 8.08 7.59
CA ASP A 68 9.11 8.53 7.38
C ASP A 68 8.24 7.39 6.81
N TRP A 69 8.79 6.56 5.92
CA TRP A 69 8.11 5.37 5.42
C TRP A 69 7.88 4.31 6.50
N GLU A 70 8.87 4.05 7.36
CA GLU A 70 8.73 3.08 8.46
C GLU A 70 7.61 3.48 9.42
N GLU A 71 7.53 4.77 9.78
CA GLU A 71 6.45 5.31 10.61
C GLU A 71 5.07 5.18 9.94
N ILE A 72 4.97 5.47 8.63
CA ILE A 72 3.72 5.29 7.86
C ILE A 72 3.33 3.81 7.79
N ALA A 73 4.27 2.92 7.46
CA ALA A 73 4.02 1.49 7.29
C ALA A 73 3.57 0.81 8.60
N GLU A 74 4.00 1.30 9.77
CA GLU A 74 3.51 0.82 11.06
C GLU A 74 2.00 1.07 11.27
N LEU A 75 1.47 2.11 10.64
CA LEU A 75 0.05 2.48 10.69
C LEU A 75 -0.78 1.74 9.63
N LEU A 76 -0.18 1.12 8.62
CA LEU A 76 -0.90 0.45 7.55
C LEU A 76 -1.39 -0.95 7.96
N ARG A 77 -2.63 -1.26 7.60
CA ARG A 77 -3.24 -2.59 7.75
C ARG A 77 -4.26 -2.87 6.66
N THR A 78 -4.76 -4.09 6.62
CA THR A 78 -6.02 -4.40 5.95
C THR A 78 -7.18 -4.34 6.95
N ASN A 79 -8.37 -3.97 6.48
CA ASN A 79 -9.61 -4.05 7.27
C ASN A 79 -10.27 -5.44 7.11
N GLU A 80 -11.47 -5.60 7.68
CA GLU A 80 -12.26 -6.84 7.60
C GLU A 80 -12.69 -7.20 6.18
N ALA A 81 -12.79 -6.21 5.28
CA ALA A 81 -13.09 -6.40 3.87
C ALA A 81 -11.82 -6.61 3.01
N GLY A 82 -10.64 -6.65 3.61
CA GLY A 82 -9.37 -6.83 2.91
C GLY A 82 -8.85 -5.56 2.23
N GLU A 83 -9.45 -4.40 2.48
CA GLU A 83 -9.01 -3.12 1.93
C GLU A 83 -7.84 -2.55 2.72
N VAL A 84 -6.87 -1.97 2.03
CA VAL A 84 -5.72 -1.31 2.69
C VAL A 84 -6.19 0.00 3.33
N CYS A 85 -5.92 0.18 4.63
CA CYS A 85 -6.30 1.34 5.41
C CYS A 85 -5.26 1.70 6.48
N PHE A 86 -5.44 2.85 7.12
CA PHE A 86 -4.71 3.22 8.33
C PHE A 86 -5.40 2.66 9.59
N LYS A 87 -4.62 2.25 10.59
CA LYS A 87 -5.11 1.68 11.87
C LYS A 87 -6.07 2.57 12.64
N GLU A 88 -5.84 3.88 12.60
CA GLU A 88 -6.53 4.87 13.44
C GLU A 88 -7.53 5.73 12.65
N ALA A 89 -7.76 5.43 11.38
CA ALA A 89 -8.66 6.18 10.51
C ALA A 89 -9.43 5.26 9.57
N GLU A 90 -10.71 5.55 9.34
CA GLU A 90 -11.53 4.92 8.29
C GLU A 90 -11.15 5.39 6.87
N SER A 91 -9.86 5.52 6.61
CA SER A 91 -9.31 5.91 5.31
C SER A 91 -8.85 4.68 4.56
N THR A 92 -9.42 4.43 3.39
CA THR A 92 -9.03 3.33 2.50
C THR A 92 -8.10 3.85 1.42
N LEU A 93 -7.16 3.03 0.96
CA LEU A 93 -6.33 3.30 -0.21
C LEU A 93 -7.10 2.93 -1.47
N GLY A 94 -7.07 3.78 -2.50
CA GLY A 94 -7.80 3.48 -3.74
C GLY A 94 -7.74 4.59 -4.77
N LEU A 95 -8.57 4.42 -5.79
CA LEU A 95 -8.81 5.39 -6.86
C LEU A 95 -10.20 5.99 -6.70
N THR A 96 -10.32 7.26 -7.05
CA THR A 96 -11.61 7.92 -7.23
C THR A 96 -11.82 8.12 -8.72
N SER A 97 -12.85 7.47 -9.26
CA SER A 97 -13.24 7.64 -10.67
C SER A 97 -13.82 9.04 -10.91
N PRO A 98 -13.86 9.53 -12.18
CA PRO A 98 -14.47 10.81 -12.52
C PRO A 98 -15.94 10.97 -12.08
N GLY A 99 -16.65 9.85 -11.86
CA GLY A 99 -18.02 9.83 -11.34
C GLY A 99 -18.13 9.87 -9.81
N GLY A 100 -17.02 10.08 -9.09
CA GLY A 100 -16.98 10.09 -7.62
C GLY A 100 -17.04 8.70 -6.98
N ILE A 101 -17.13 7.63 -7.78
CA ILE A 101 -17.10 6.26 -7.27
C ILE A 101 -15.67 5.93 -6.85
N ARG A 102 -15.52 5.52 -5.59
CA ARG A 102 -14.24 5.08 -5.03
C ARG A 102 -14.10 3.57 -5.15
N VAL A 103 -12.97 3.12 -5.69
CA VAL A 103 -12.59 1.71 -5.79
C VAL A 103 -11.27 1.51 -5.05
N THR A 104 -11.21 0.48 -4.20
CA THR A 104 -10.14 0.32 -3.20
C THR A 104 -9.09 -0.70 -3.59
N CYS A 105 -7.88 -0.53 -3.06
CA CYS A 105 -6.81 -1.51 -3.16
C CYS A 105 -7.04 -2.61 -2.11
N GLN A 106 -6.99 -3.87 -2.53
CA GLN A 106 -7.45 -5.00 -1.70
C GLN A 106 -6.51 -6.20 -1.74
N VAL A 107 -6.58 -7.01 -0.70
CA VAL A 107 -6.08 -8.39 -0.68
C VAL A 107 -7.26 -9.37 -0.64
N LYS A 108 -7.03 -10.61 -1.07
CA LYS A 108 -8.06 -11.65 -1.19
C LYS A 108 -8.43 -12.27 0.17
N THR A 109 -7.44 -12.53 1.03
CA THR A 109 -7.66 -13.34 2.24
C THR A 109 -7.01 -12.79 3.51
N LEU A 110 -5.92 -12.03 3.42
CA LEU A 110 -5.24 -11.48 4.59
C LEU A 110 -5.95 -10.23 5.15
N THR A 111 -7.09 -10.41 5.81
CA THR A 111 -7.82 -9.34 6.51
C THR A 111 -7.17 -9.04 7.87
N ASN A 112 -7.38 -7.83 8.41
CA ASN A 112 -6.83 -7.39 9.70
C ASN A 112 -5.32 -7.62 9.87
N SER A 113 -4.58 -7.57 8.77
CA SER A 113 -3.16 -7.93 8.66
C SER A 113 -2.30 -6.70 8.44
N LYS A 114 -1.01 -6.77 8.79
CA LYS A 114 -0.07 -5.65 8.60
C LYS A 114 0.19 -5.45 7.11
N VAL A 115 0.37 -4.22 6.66
CA VAL A 115 0.70 -3.91 5.26
C VAL A 115 2.04 -3.17 5.20
N ARG A 116 2.96 -3.58 4.31
CA ARG A 116 4.27 -2.95 4.11
C ARG A 116 4.85 -3.19 2.72
#